data_AF-A0A1H4C239-F1
#
_entry.id   AF-A0A1H4C239-F1
#
_cell.length_a   1.000
_cell.length_b   1.000
_cell.length_c   1.000
_cell.angle_alpha   90.00
_cell.angle_beta   90.00
_cell.angle_gamma   90.00
#
_symmetry.space_group_name_H-M   'P 1'
#
loop_
_entity.id
_entity.type
_entity.pdbx_description
1 polymer ?
#
loop_
_entity_poly.entity_id
_entity_poly.type
_entity_poly.pdbx_seq_one_letter_code
_entity_poly.pdbx_strand_id
1 'polypeptide(L)'
;MKWSQFFNTSIGKKLLVGATGLFLCSFVLVHLAGNLQLLQDDKGKAFNEYAAFMGHNGLIQFIAWGLKIVILLHAFIAIQLTFSNRAARPVKYTVHAGNQTSSWFSRQMAIMGSILFIFIVIHLAQFWAKFHYSEMPMQTYEGVAHPLKDLYTVTYDAFQNLWVVIIYVISMIALSFHLIHGFKSAFQTFGLNHKKYNGLINFIGLWIFGIAIPVGFAIIPIVIYFKTSL
;
A
#
# COMPACT_ATOMS: atom_id res chain seq x y z
N MET A 1 1.88 32.20 -13.05
CA MET A 1 0.81 31.53 -12.25
C MET A 1 1.40 31.15 -10.90
N LYS A 2 0.70 31.41 -9.78
CA LYS A 2 1.22 31.04 -8.44
C LYS A 2 1.20 29.52 -8.25
N TRP A 3 2.10 28.96 -7.46
CA TRP A 3 2.17 27.52 -7.18
C TRP A 3 0.85 26.94 -6.65
N SER A 4 0.16 27.67 -5.78
CA SER A 4 -1.17 27.29 -5.27
C SER A 4 -2.25 27.20 -6.36
N GLN A 5 -2.16 28.04 -7.39
CA GLN A 5 -3.07 28.01 -8.54
C GLN A 5 -2.76 26.81 -9.45
N PHE A 6 -1.48 26.50 -9.65
CA PHE A 6 -1.05 25.36 -10.46
C PHE A 6 -1.56 24.02 -9.89
N PHE A 7 -1.37 23.79 -8.59
CA PHE A 7 -1.77 22.53 -7.95
C PHE A 7 -3.30 22.36 -7.82
N ASN A 8 -4.07 23.43 -8.04
CA ASN A 8 -5.53 23.34 -8.17
C ASN A 8 -6.01 22.93 -9.58
N THR A 9 -5.14 22.96 -10.59
CA THR A 9 -5.47 22.50 -11.93
C THR A 9 -5.52 20.96 -12.02
N SER A 10 -6.26 20.43 -13.00
CA SER A 10 -6.31 18.99 -13.29
C SER A 10 -4.93 18.38 -13.56
N ILE A 11 -4.01 19.15 -14.14
CA ILE A 11 -2.63 18.70 -14.43
C ILE A 11 -1.82 18.66 -13.13
N GLY A 12 -1.85 19.74 -12.33
CA GLY A 12 -1.15 19.80 -11.05
C GLY A 12 -1.59 18.69 -10.09
N LYS A 13 -2.89 18.41 -10.00
CA LYS A 13 -3.43 17.31 -9.18
C LYS A 13 -2.94 15.94 -9.64
N LYS A 14 -2.90 15.69 -10.95
CA LYS A 14 -2.36 14.44 -11.50
C LYS A 14 -0.88 14.27 -11.17
N LEU A 15 -0.08 15.34 -11.28
CA LEU A 15 1.33 15.30 -10.90
C LEU A 15 1.52 14.97 -9.41
N LEU A 16 0.72 15.58 -8.52
CA LEU A 16 0.75 15.28 -7.08
C LEU A 16 0.34 13.84 -6.78
N VAL A 17 -0.74 13.34 -7.40
CA VAL A 17 -1.18 11.94 -7.24
C VAL A 17 -0.14 10.96 -7.78
N GLY A 18 0.50 11.28 -8.91
CA GLY A 18 1.58 10.48 -9.48
C GLY A 18 2.82 10.44 -8.58
N ALA A 19 3.24 11.60 -8.05
CA ALA A 19 4.40 11.70 -7.16
C ALA A 19 4.18 10.92 -5.87
N THR A 20 3.05 11.18 -5.20
CA THR A 20 2.67 10.47 -3.97
C THR A 20 2.49 8.98 -4.24
N GLY A 21 1.88 8.59 -5.36
CA GLY A 21 1.72 7.19 -5.75
C GLY A 21 3.05 6.45 -5.92
N LEU A 22 4.06 7.06 -6.56
CA LEU A 22 5.39 6.45 -6.70
C LEU A 22 6.13 6.35 -5.36
N PHE A 23 5.96 7.33 -4.46
CA PHE A 23 6.47 7.24 -3.10
C PHE A 23 5.79 6.11 -2.30
N LEU A 24 4.47 5.93 -2.45
CA LEU A 24 3.76 4.81 -1.83
C LEU A 24 4.18 3.46 -2.43
N CYS A 25 4.52 3.42 -3.73
CA CYS A 25 5.11 2.24 -4.37
C CYS A 25 6.43 1.82 -3.72
N SER A 26 7.34 2.76 -3.43
CA SER A 26 8.59 2.42 -2.74
C SER A 26 8.35 1.97 -1.30
N PHE A 27 7.38 2.57 -0.61
CA PHE A 27 6.99 2.14 0.73
C PHE A 27 6.52 0.67 0.75
N VAL A 28 5.62 0.26 -0.15
CA VAL A 28 5.09 -1.12 -0.13
C VAL A 28 6.16 -2.18 -0.40
N LEU A 29 7.23 -1.84 -1.13
CA LEU A 29 8.38 -2.74 -1.31
C LEU A 29 9.12 -2.99 0.00
N VAL A 30 9.49 -1.91 0.70
CA VAL A 30 10.19 -2.01 2.00
C VAL A 30 9.29 -2.65 3.04
N HIS A 31 8.00 -2.28 3.04
CA HIS A 31 7.01 -2.84 3.95
C HIS A 31 6.87 -4.34 3.74
N LEU A 32 6.76 -4.82 2.50
CA LEU A 32 6.71 -6.25 2.21
C LEU A 32 7.98 -6.96 2.66
N ALA A 33 9.17 -6.39 2.38
CA ALA A 33 10.44 -6.99 2.77
C ALA A 33 10.54 -7.22 4.29
N GLY A 34 10.11 -6.25 5.11
CA GLY A 34 10.02 -6.42 6.56
C GLY A 34 8.98 -7.47 6.96
N ASN A 35 7.80 -7.46 6.35
CA ASN A 35 6.72 -8.40 6.68
C ASN A 35 7.02 -9.85 6.28
N LEU A 36 7.84 -10.10 5.26
CA LEU A 36 8.27 -11.45 4.91
C LEU A 36 9.04 -12.15 6.04
N GLN A 37 9.59 -11.38 6.99
CA GLN A 37 10.23 -11.95 8.18
C GLN A 37 9.26 -12.66 9.12
N LEU A 38 7.95 -12.37 9.03
CA LEU A 38 6.90 -13.11 9.76
C LEU A 38 6.86 -14.60 9.38
N LEU A 39 7.41 -14.97 8.22
CA LEU A 39 7.44 -16.35 7.73
C LEU A 39 8.71 -17.11 8.14
N GLN A 40 9.64 -16.45 8.84
CA GLN A 40 10.83 -17.12 9.38
C GLN A 40 10.44 -18.06 10.52
N ASP A 41 11.10 -19.21 10.60
CA ASP A 41 10.87 -20.20 11.66
C ASP A 41 11.79 -19.96 12.87
N ASP A 42 11.76 -18.73 13.39
CA ASP A 42 12.66 -18.25 14.45
C ASP A 42 11.90 -17.71 15.68
N LYS A 43 10.62 -18.10 15.81
CA LYS A 43 9.70 -17.64 16.86
C LYS A 43 9.55 -16.10 16.89
N GLY A 44 9.64 -15.46 15.72
CA GLY A 44 9.43 -14.03 15.55
C GLY A 44 10.65 -13.16 15.82
N LYS A 45 11.83 -13.75 16.03
CA LYS A 45 13.06 -12.99 16.35
C LYS A 45 13.36 -11.94 15.29
N ALA A 46 13.49 -12.34 14.02
CA ALA A 46 13.81 -11.43 12.93
C ALA A 46 12.79 -10.30 12.82
N PHE A 47 11.50 -10.65 12.85
CA PHE A 47 10.43 -9.67 12.73
C PHE A 47 10.40 -8.67 13.90
N ASN A 48 10.55 -9.14 15.15
CA ASN A 48 10.53 -8.28 16.32
C ASN A 48 11.80 -7.40 16.42
N GLU A 49 12.98 -7.90 16.03
CA GLU A 49 14.20 -7.10 15.89
C GLU A 49 14.02 -6.00 14.83
N TYR A 50 13.46 -6.36 13.67
CA TYR A 50 13.16 -5.41 12.61
C TYR A 50 12.13 -4.36 13.05
N ALA A 51 11.05 -4.77 13.71
CA ALA A 51 10.05 -3.88 14.28
C ALA A 51 10.66 -2.92 15.33
N ALA A 52 11.56 -3.43 16.18
CA ALA A 52 12.27 -2.61 17.16
C ALA A 52 13.20 -1.58 16.49
N PHE A 53 13.97 -2.00 15.48
CA PHE A 53 14.84 -1.11 14.69
C PHE A 53 14.02 0.00 14.01
N MET A 54 12.94 -0.36 13.32
CA MET A 54 12.07 0.60 12.64
C MET A 54 11.35 1.52 13.64
N GLY A 55 10.96 1.00 14.80
CA GLY A 55 10.27 1.70 15.87
C GLY A 55 11.10 2.78 16.57
N HIS A 56 12.41 2.57 16.70
CA HIS A 56 13.29 3.46 17.47
C HIS A 56 14.23 4.31 16.59
N ASN A 57 14.33 4.03 15.30
CA ASN A 57 15.13 4.85 14.38
C ASN A 57 14.39 6.16 14.06
N GLY A 58 14.95 7.29 14.50
CA GLY A 58 14.33 8.61 14.34
C GLY A 58 14.06 9.03 12.89
N LEU A 59 14.95 8.68 11.95
CA LEU A 59 14.73 8.98 10.53
C LEU A 59 13.57 8.16 9.97
N ILE A 60 13.50 6.87 10.32
CA ILE A 60 12.39 5.99 9.89
C ILE A 60 11.07 6.48 10.48
N GLN A 61 11.04 6.89 11.76
CA GLN A 61 9.83 7.43 12.39
C GLN A 61 9.37 8.74 11.75
N PHE A 62 10.30 9.63 11.39
CA PHE A 62 9.98 10.84 10.62
C PHE A 62 9.34 10.50 9.27
N ILE A 63 9.95 9.57 8.53
CA ILE A 63 9.41 9.09 7.25
C ILE A 63 8.03 8.43 7.45
N ALA A 64 7.84 7.64 8.51
CA ALA A 64 6.59 6.96 8.81
C ALA A 64 5.44 7.94 9.11
N TRP A 65 5.70 9.06 9.79
CA TRP A 65 4.70 10.12 9.96
C TRP A 65 4.41 10.84 8.65
N GLY A 66 5.45 11.16 7.86
CA GLY A 66 5.29 11.72 6.52
C GLY A 66 4.45 10.82 5.62
N LEU A 67 4.64 9.50 5.67
CA LEU A 67 3.88 8.51 4.93
C LEU A 67 2.38 8.57 5.23
N LYS A 68 1.98 8.66 6.51
CA LYS A 68 0.57 8.78 6.90
C LYS A 68 -0.07 10.02 6.28
N ILE A 69 0.63 11.15 6.32
CA ILE A 69 0.19 12.40 5.68
C ILE A 69 0.07 12.21 4.17
N VAL A 70 1.07 11.60 3.53
CA VAL A 70 1.09 11.35 2.09
C VAL A 70 -0.08 10.44 1.65
N ILE A 71 -0.42 9.41 2.43
CA ILE A 71 -1.58 8.55 2.15
C ILE A 71 -2.87 9.38 2.14
N LEU A 72 -3.07 10.24 3.14
CA LEU A 72 -4.25 11.10 3.22
C LEU A 72 -4.31 12.10 2.05
N LEU A 73 -3.20 12.75 1.73
CA LEU A 73 -3.12 13.67 0.60
C LEU A 73 -3.37 12.96 -0.74
N HIS A 74 -2.76 11.78 -0.93
CA HIS A 74 -2.96 10.95 -2.11
C HIS A 74 -4.44 10.61 -2.31
N ALA A 75 -5.09 10.09 -1.26
CA ALA A 75 -6.50 9.72 -1.30
C ALA A 75 -7.39 10.94 -1.54
N PHE A 76 -7.18 12.03 -0.81
CA PHE A 76 -7.98 13.25 -0.93
C PHE A 76 -7.91 13.85 -2.33
N ILE A 77 -6.71 14.05 -2.88
CA ILE A 77 -6.52 14.63 -4.21
C ILE A 77 -7.06 13.70 -5.30
N ALA A 78 -6.87 12.37 -5.16
CA ALA A 78 -7.41 11.39 -6.10
C ALA A 78 -8.95 11.38 -6.11
N ILE A 79 -9.59 11.52 -4.95
CA ILE A 79 -11.04 11.65 -4.82
C ILE A 79 -11.53 12.95 -5.46
N GLN A 80 -10.88 14.08 -5.18
CA GLN A 80 -11.19 15.35 -5.84
C GLN A 80 -11.12 15.22 -7.36
N LEU A 81 -10.04 14.62 -7.88
CA LEU A 81 -9.86 14.40 -9.31
C LEU A 81 -10.96 13.50 -9.90
N THR A 82 -11.39 12.48 -9.15
CA THR A 82 -12.49 11.59 -9.54
C THR A 82 -13.80 12.37 -9.69
N PHE A 83 -14.14 13.22 -8.72
CA PHE A 83 -15.34 14.05 -8.80
C PHE A 83 -15.25 15.11 -9.90
N SER A 84 -14.12 15.79 -10.05
CA SER A 84 -13.91 16.76 -11.14
C SER A 84 -14.03 16.10 -12.52
N ASN A 85 -13.46 14.91 -12.71
CA ASN A 85 -13.58 14.16 -13.96
C ASN A 85 -15.01 13.71 -14.25
N ARG A 86 -15.78 13.36 -13.22
CA ARG A 86 -17.20 12.98 -13.34
C ARG A 86 -18.08 14.19 -13.66
N ALA A 87 -17.86 15.32 -12.98
CA ALA A 87 -18.60 16.55 -13.21
C ALA A 87 -18.34 17.13 -14.62
N ALA A 88 -17.13 16.98 -15.15
CA ALA A 88 -16.78 17.36 -16.51
C ALA A 88 -17.46 16.50 -17.60
N ARG A 89 -18.22 15.45 -17.22
CA ARG A 89 -18.90 14.53 -18.14
C ARG A 89 -20.38 14.36 -17.76
N PRO A 90 -21.22 15.40 -17.97
CA PRO A 90 -22.64 15.34 -17.61
C PRO A 90 -23.46 14.40 -18.49
N VAL A 91 -23.04 14.17 -19.74
CA VAL A 91 -23.69 13.23 -20.67
C VAL A 91 -22.83 11.97 -20.80
N LYS A 92 -23.45 10.79 -20.66
CA LYS A 92 -22.74 9.51 -20.86
C LYS A 92 -22.35 9.34 -22.34
N TYR A 93 -21.21 8.69 -22.60
CA TYR A 93 -20.79 8.39 -23.97
C TYR A 93 -21.85 7.56 -24.69
N THR A 94 -22.19 7.99 -25.90
CA THR A 94 -23.09 7.27 -26.82
C THR A 94 -22.44 6.00 -27.38
N VAL A 95 -21.10 5.91 -27.39
CA VAL A 95 -20.33 4.77 -27.88
C VAL A 95 -19.51 4.14 -26.76
N HIS A 96 -19.69 2.85 -26.53
CA HIS A 96 -18.87 2.05 -25.62
C HIS A 96 -17.61 1.52 -26.33
N ALA A 97 -16.54 2.32 -26.39
CA ALA A 97 -15.27 1.94 -27.01
C ALA A 97 -14.44 0.89 -26.23
N GLY A 98 -15.05 0.17 -25.27
CA GLY A 98 -14.38 -0.82 -24.42
C GLY A 98 -13.15 -0.24 -23.69
N ASN A 99 -12.01 -0.91 -23.84
CA ASN A 99 -10.73 -0.47 -23.25
C ASN A 99 -9.88 0.43 -24.15
N GLN A 100 -10.38 0.83 -25.32
CA GLN A 100 -9.61 1.62 -26.29
C GLN A 100 -9.38 3.07 -25.84
N THR A 101 -10.26 3.62 -24.99
CA THR A 101 -10.18 5.01 -24.51
C THR A 101 -9.80 5.13 -23.03
N SER A 102 -10.21 4.17 -22.20
CA SER A 102 -9.83 4.06 -20.80
C SER A 102 -9.78 2.58 -20.44
N SER A 103 -8.82 2.15 -19.62
CA SER A 103 -8.82 0.77 -19.14
C SER A 103 -9.89 0.57 -18.06
N TRP A 104 -10.37 -0.67 -17.91
CA TRP A 104 -11.26 -1.02 -16.80
C TRP A 104 -10.65 -0.67 -15.44
N PHE A 105 -9.35 -0.96 -15.26
CA PHE A 105 -8.62 -0.59 -14.04
C PHE A 105 -8.70 0.91 -13.74
N SER A 106 -8.51 1.76 -14.76
CA SER A 106 -8.62 3.23 -14.61
C SER A 106 -10.00 3.67 -14.13
N ARG A 107 -11.06 3.04 -14.66
CA ARG A 107 -12.45 3.33 -14.25
C ARG A 107 -12.75 2.90 -12.82
N GLN A 108 -12.06 1.88 -12.32
CA GLN A 108 -12.27 1.34 -10.97
C GLN A 108 -11.32 1.93 -9.91
N MET A 109 -10.43 2.87 -10.27
CA MET A 109 -9.41 3.40 -9.35
C MET A 109 -9.97 3.97 -8.05
N ALA A 110 -11.10 4.67 -8.12
CA ALA A 110 -11.74 5.22 -6.92
C ALA A 110 -12.24 4.11 -5.99
N ILE A 111 -12.82 3.04 -6.54
CA ILE A 111 -13.33 1.91 -5.76
C ILE A 111 -12.16 1.14 -5.13
N MET A 112 -11.14 0.80 -5.92
CA MET A 112 -9.96 0.11 -5.41
C MET A 112 -9.25 0.95 -4.34
N GLY A 113 -9.11 2.26 -4.57
CA GLY A 113 -8.55 3.19 -3.59
C GLY A 113 -9.36 3.28 -2.30
N SER A 114 -10.71 3.26 -2.37
CA SER A 114 -11.57 3.24 -1.18
C SER A 114 -11.44 1.94 -0.38
N ILE A 115 -11.36 0.78 -1.06
CA ILE A 115 -11.11 -0.51 -0.40
C ILE A 115 -9.78 -0.46 0.36
N LEU A 116 -8.73 0.03 -0.30
CA LEU A 116 -7.41 0.18 0.32
C LEU A 116 -7.40 1.17 1.49
N PHE A 117 -8.15 2.27 1.38
CA PHE A 117 -8.24 3.23 2.48
C PHE A 117 -8.87 2.61 3.73
N ILE A 118 -9.98 1.88 3.57
CA ILE A 118 -10.62 1.15 4.67
C ILE A 118 -9.67 0.11 5.25
N PHE A 119 -9.00 -0.66 4.38
CA PHE A 119 -7.98 -1.63 4.78
C PHE A 119 -6.86 -0.98 5.60
N ILE A 120 -6.33 0.15 5.17
CA ILE A 120 -5.25 0.87 5.87
C ILE A 120 -5.71 1.32 7.26
N VAL A 121 -6.94 1.81 7.41
CA VAL A 121 -7.48 2.19 8.74
C VAL A 121 -7.52 0.97 9.67
N ILE A 122 -8.06 -0.15 9.19
CA ILE A 122 -8.12 -1.41 9.95
C ILE A 122 -6.70 -1.88 10.30
N HIS A 123 -5.80 -1.90 9.33
CA HIS A 123 -4.41 -2.32 9.47
C HIS A 123 -3.64 -1.47 10.49
N LEU A 124 -3.76 -0.14 10.42
CA LEU A 124 -3.13 0.76 11.37
C LEU A 124 -3.70 0.59 12.79
N ALA A 125 -5.01 0.36 12.93
CA ALA A 125 -5.61 0.09 14.23
C ALA A 125 -5.11 -1.25 14.82
N GLN A 126 -5.01 -2.30 14.00
CA GLN A 126 -4.60 -3.62 14.45
C GLN A 126 -3.14 -3.69 14.90
N PHE A 127 -2.23 -3.01 14.19
CA PHE A 127 -0.80 -3.18 14.43
C PHE A 127 -0.10 -1.91 14.88
N TRP A 128 -0.21 -0.81 14.12
CA TRP A 128 0.50 0.43 14.46
C TRP A 128 0.00 1.02 15.77
N ALA A 129 -1.32 1.15 15.95
CA ALA A 129 -1.90 1.72 17.17
C ALA A 129 -1.62 0.83 18.38
N LYS A 130 -1.77 -0.49 18.25
CA LYS A 130 -1.42 -1.44 19.32
C LYS A 130 0.05 -1.35 19.71
N PHE A 131 0.96 -1.27 18.74
CA PHE A 131 2.39 -1.17 19.02
C PHE A 131 2.77 0.10 19.80
N HIS A 132 2.10 1.23 19.54
CA HIS A 132 2.45 2.52 20.15
C HIS A 132 1.65 2.86 21.40
N TYR A 133 0.39 2.40 21.51
CA TYR A 133 -0.54 2.87 22.53
C TYR A 133 -1.19 1.75 23.36
N SER A 134 -0.88 0.49 23.10
CA SER A 134 -1.35 -0.63 23.92
C SER A 134 -0.18 -1.25 24.68
N GLU A 135 -0.51 -1.84 25.82
CA GLU A 135 0.40 -2.78 26.47
C GLU A 135 0.57 -4.00 25.56
N MET A 136 1.81 -4.45 25.42
CA MET A 136 2.19 -5.54 24.52
C MET A 136 3.10 -6.50 25.27
N PRO A 137 2.96 -7.82 25.06
CA PRO A 137 3.92 -8.79 25.59
C PRO A 137 5.34 -8.42 25.14
N MET A 138 6.30 -8.74 25.99
CA MET A 138 7.72 -8.60 25.70
C MET A 138 8.32 -10.00 25.53
N GLN A 139 9.17 -10.18 24.53
CA GLN A 139 9.85 -11.44 24.26
C GLN A 139 11.37 -11.24 24.33
N THR A 140 12.04 -12.17 25.01
CA THR A 140 13.50 -12.21 25.09
C THR A 140 14.04 -13.19 24.05
N TYR A 141 15.05 -12.75 23.31
CA TYR A 141 15.72 -13.56 22.31
C TYR A 141 17.21 -13.71 22.64
N GLU A 142 17.78 -14.87 22.33
CA GLU A 142 19.22 -15.09 22.47
C GLU A 142 20.00 -14.10 21.60
N GLY A 143 21.01 -13.46 22.18
CA GLY A 143 21.83 -12.45 21.50
C GLY A 143 21.23 -11.05 21.40
N VAL A 144 20.03 -10.81 21.97
CA VAL A 144 19.41 -9.49 22.05
C VAL A 144 19.55 -8.94 23.47
N ALA A 145 20.11 -7.74 23.62
CA ALA A 145 20.48 -7.17 24.92
C ALA A 145 19.29 -6.91 25.85
N HIS A 146 18.11 -6.62 25.30
CA HIS A 146 16.91 -6.29 26.07
C HIS A 146 15.68 -6.97 25.45
N PRO A 147 14.64 -7.28 26.24
CA PRO A 147 13.39 -7.80 25.72
C PRO A 147 12.78 -6.84 24.69
N LEU A 148 12.19 -7.39 23.63
CA LEU A 148 11.55 -6.63 22.55
C LEU A 148 10.03 -6.74 22.66
N LYS A 149 9.30 -5.72 22.19
CA LYS A 149 7.85 -5.81 22.01
C LYS A 149 7.53 -6.94 21.04
N ASP A 150 6.69 -7.87 21.47
CA ASP A 150 6.33 -9.05 20.70
C ASP A 150 5.16 -8.78 19.74
N LEU A 151 5.48 -8.02 18.69
CA LEU A 151 4.53 -7.73 17.63
C LEU A 151 4.25 -8.98 16.79
N TYR A 152 5.21 -9.90 16.67
CA TYR A 152 5.04 -11.19 15.99
C TYR A 152 3.81 -11.93 16.52
N THR A 153 3.72 -12.16 17.83
CA THR A 153 2.59 -12.88 18.44
C THR A 153 1.28 -12.15 18.20
N VAL A 154 1.26 -10.83 18.36
CA VAL A 154 0.06 -10.01 18.09
C VAL A 154 -0.40 -10.12 16.63
N THR A 155 0.54 -10.16 15.68
CA THR A 155 0.26 -10.37 14.27
C THR A 155 -0.21 -11.81 13.98
N TYR A 156 0.43 -12.80 14.59
CA TYR A 156 0.05 -14.21 14.46
C TYR A 156 -1.39 -14.45 14.92
N ASP A 157 -1.72 -13.97 16.12
CA ASP A 157 -3.06 -14.08 16.71
C ASP A 157 -4.12 -13.38 15.86
N ALA A 158 -3.81 -12.21 15.31
CA ALA A 158 -4.74 -11.49 14.44
C ALA A 158 -5.11 -12.31 13.20
N PHE A 159 -4.15 -13.06 12.64
CA PHE A 159 -4.37 -13.89 11.46
C PHE A 159 -4.92 -15.28 11.75
N GLN A 160 -5.09 -15.69 13.01
CA GLN A 160 -5.91 -16.85 13.37
C GLN A 160 -7.41 -16.60 13.14
N ASN A 161 -7.82 -15.34 12.97
CA ASN A 161 -9.20 -15.00 12.63
C ASN A 161 -9.40 -15.02 11.11
N LEU A 162 -10.19 -15.98 10.60
CA LEU A 162 -10.50 -16.14 9.17
C LEU A 162 -11.02 -14.85 8.52
N TRP A 163 -11.84 -14.06 9.22
CA TRP A 163 -12.38 -12.81 8.66
C TRP A 163 -11.29 -11.77 8.43
N VAL A 164 -10.28 -11.72 9.30
CA VAL A 164 -9.11 -10.86 9.11
C VAL A 164 -8.34 -11.30 7.87
N VAL A 165 -8.09 -12.60 7.71
CA VAL A 165 -7.41 -13.15 6.52
C VAL A 165 -8.15 -12.79 5.24
N ILE A 166 -9.48 -13.00 5.20
CA ILE A 166 -10.31 -12.66 4.04
C ILE A 166 -10.21 -11.18 3.69
N ILE A 167 -10.32 -10.28 4.67
CA ILE A 167 -10.20 -8.83 4.44
C ILE A 167 -8.83 -8.49 3.85
N TYR A 168 -7.75 -9.08 4.37
CA TYR A 168 -6.39 -8.83 3.88
C TYR A 168 -6.22 -9.33 2.44
N VAL A 169 -6.68 -10.53 2.12
CA VAL A 169 -6.60 -11.10 0.77
C VAL A 169 -7.41 -10.29 -0.25
N ILE A 170 -8.65 -9.91 0.07
CA ILE A 170 -9.48 -9.05 -0.79
C ILE A 170 -8.80 -7.69 -1.01
N SER A 171 -8.19 -7.14 0.04
CA SER A 171 -7.46 -5.88 -0.06
C SER A 171 -6.22 -5.99 -0.96
N MET A 172 -5.56 -7.14 -1.01
CA MET A 172 -4.45 -7.38 -1.94
C MET A 172 -4.92 -7.48 -3.40
N ILE A 173 -6.13 -7.98 -3.66
CA ILE A 173 -6.71 -7.93 -5.01
C ILE A 173 -6.93 -6.47 -5.43
N ALA A 174 -7.48 -5.64 -4.53
CA ALA A 174 -7.63 -4.21 -4.79
C ALA A 174 -6.27 -3.53 -4.98
N LEU A 175 -5.26 -3.88 -4.19
CA LEU A 175 -3.89 -3.38 -4.29
C LEU A 175 -3.27 -3.71 -5.65
N SER A 176 -3.43 -4.95 -6.11
CA SER A 176 -2.96 -5.41 -7.42
C SER A 176 -3.46 -4.51 -8.54
N PHE A 177 -4.79 -4.34 -8.65
CA PHE A 177 -5.37 -3.51 -9.70
C PHE A 177 -5.02 -2.03 -9.55
N HIS A 178 -4.97 -1.53 -8.31
CA HIS A 178 -4.57 -0.16 -8.02
C HIS A 178 -3.14 0.12 -8.49
N LEU A 179 -2.20 -0.78 -8.21
CA LEU A 179 -0.79 -0.64 -8.57
C LEU A 179 -0.53 -0.83 -10.06
N ILE A 180 -1.16 -1.81 -10.72
CA ILE A 180 -1.05 -2.03 -12.17
C ILE A 180 -1.37 -0.74 -12.94
N HIS A 181 -2.44 -0.05 -12.54
CA HIS A 181 -2.80 1.22 -13.17
C HIS A 181 -1.95 2.39 -12.66
N GLY A 182 -1.86 2.55 -11.34
CA GLY A 182 -1.24 3.70 -10.68
C GLY A 182 0.23 3.88 -11.06
N PHE A 183 1.01 2.79 -11.07
CA PHE A 183 2.42 2.83 -11.42
C PHE A 183 2.62 3.36 -12.85
N LYS A 184 2.01 2.70 -13.84
CA LYS A 184 2.10 3.12 -15.25
C LYS A 184 1.57 4.54 -15.48
N SER A 185 0.43 4.88 -14.88
CA SER A 185 -0.21 6.19 -15.04
C SER A 185 0.66 7.33 -14.48
N ALA A 186 1.44 7.07 -13.42
CA ALA A 186 2.36 8.06 -12.87
C ALA A 186 3.46 8.41 -13.89
N PHE A 187 4.13 7.42 -14.49
CA PHE A 187 5.16 7.67 -15.51
C PHE A 187 4.60 8.44 -16.72
N GLN A 188 3.40 8.07 -17.18
CA GLN A 188 2.73 8.81 -18.25
C GLN A 188 2.46 10.27 -17.86
N THR A 189 2.10 10.53 -16.61
CA THR A 189 1.82 11.87 -16.09
C THR A 189 3.09 12.72 -16.00
N PHE A 190 4.24 12.11 -15.70
CA PHE A 190 5.55 12.78 -15.71
C PHE A 190 6.15 12.93 -17.10
N GLY A 191 5.41 12.61 -18.16
CA GLY A 191 5.89 12.70 -19.54
C GLY A 191 6.87 11.58 -19.93
N LEU A 192 7.07 10.59 -19.07
CA LEU A 192 7.88 9.41 -19.33
C LEU A 192 7.05 8.36 -20.08
N ASN A 193 6.50 8.72 -21.24
CA ASN A 193 5.76 7.82 -22.13
C ASN A 193 6.47 7.73 -23.48
N HIS A 194 7.28 6.68 -23.67
CA HIS A 194 8.10 6.51 -24.87
C HIS A 194 8.34 5.03 -25.19
N LYS A 195 8.34 4.68 -26.48
CA LYS A 195 8.47 3.30 -26.97
C LYS A 195 9.69 2.55 -26.38
N LYS A 196 10.80 3.26 -26.16
CA LYS A 196 12.06 2.71 -25.60
C LYS A 196 11.90 2.09 -24.20
N TYR A 197 11.22 2.76 -23.27
CA TYR A 197 11.13 2.33 -21.87
C TYR A 197 9.72 1.90 -21.45
N ASN A 198 8.69 2.11 -22.29
CA ASN A 198 7.33 1.67 -21.99
C ASN A 198 7.23 0.16 -21.76
N GLY A 199 8.02 -0.65 -22.48
CA GLY A 199 8.08 -2.10 -22.24
C GLY A 199 8.49 -2.42 -20.80
N LEU A 200 9.58 -1.80 -20.33
CA LEU A 200 10.08 -1.97 -18.97
C LEU A 200 9.10 -1.45 -17.91
N ILE A 201 8.51 -0.26 -18.11
CA ILE A 201 7.53 0.31 -17.18
C ILE A 201 6.29 -0.60 -17.06
N ASN A 202 5.80 -1.12 -18.18
CA ASN A 202 4.66 -2.06 -18.18
C ASN A 202 5.04 -3.38 -17.50
N PHE A 203 6.25 -3.90 -17.74
CA PHE A 203 6.74 -5.12 -17.11
C PHE A 203 6.82 -4.96 -15.58
N ILE A 204 7.49 -3.91 -15.10
CA ILE A 204 7.63 -3.64 -13.67
C ILE A 204 6.25 -3.39 -13.02
N GLY A 205 5.42 -2.58 -13.68
CA GLY A 205 4.07 -2.27 -13.19
C GLY A 205 3.18 -3.50 -13.05
N LEU A 206 3.26 -4.45 -13.99
CA LEU A 206 2.46 -5.67 -13.94
C LEU A 206 3.07 -6.73 -13.03
N TRP A 207 4.31 -7.14 -13.27
CA TRP A 207 4.89 -8.32 -12.64
C TRP A 207 5.36 -8.05 -11.22
N ILE A 208 5.97 -6.89 -10.97
CA ILE A 208 6.48 -6.56 -9.63
C ILE A 208 5.36 -5.96 -8.80
N PHE A 209 4.81 -4.83 -9.24
CA PHE A 209 3.81 -4.10 -8.47
C PHE A 209 2.41 -4.72 -8.54
N GLY A 210 2.04 -5.32 -9.67
CA GLY A 210 0.72 -5.92 -9.85
C GLY A 210 0.58 -7.36 -9.34
N ILE A 211 1.66 -8.14 -9.32
CA ILE A 211 1.61 -9.58 -9.00
C ILE A 211 2.48 -9.88 -7.78
N ALA A 212 3.80 -9.69 -7.87
CA ALA A 212 4.72 -10.13 -6.83
C ALA A 212 4.42 -9.49 -5.46
N ILE A 213 4.19 -8.17 -5.42
CA ILE A 213 3.92 -7.46 -4.17
C ILE A 213 2.58 -7.91 -3.53
N PRO A 214 1.42 -7.86 -4.24
CA PRO A 214 0.16 -8.30 -3.67
C PRO A 214 0.15 -9.78 -3.26
N VAL A 215 0.75 -10.66 -4.05
CA VAL A 215 0.88 -12.08 -3.70
C VAL A 215 1.75 -12.27 -2.47
N GLY A 216 2.89 -11.55 -2.39
CA GLY A 216 3.77 -11.58 -1.23
C GLY A 216 3.10 -11.10 0.05
N PHE A 217 2.20 -10.11 -0.02
CA PHE A 217 1.41 -9.73 1.14
C PHE A 217 0.28 -10.73 1.45
N ALA A 218 -0.38 -11.28 0.43
CA ALA A 218 -1.50 -12.20 0.61
C ALA A 218 -1.07 -13.56 1.19
N ILE A 219 0.12 -14.04 0.83
CA ILE A 219 0.63 -15.34 1.31
C ILE A 219 0.90 -15.33 2.82
N ILE A 220 1.27 -14.20 3.40
CA ILE A 220 1.60 -14.08 4.83
C ILE A 220 0.44 -14.49 5.74
N PRO A 221 -0.74 -13.83 5.71
CA PRO A 221 -1.86 -14.22 6.55
C PRO A 221 -2.41 -15.61 6.19
N ILE A 222 -2.31 -16.04 4.93
CA ILE A 222 -2.73 -17.39 4.51
C ILE A 222 -1.85 -18.45 5.18
N VAL A 223 -0.53 -18.31 5.10
CA VAL A 223 0.41 -19.26 5.70
C VAL A 223 0.26 -19.27 7.21
N ILE A 224 0.17 -18.11 7.86
CA ILE A 224 -0.01 -18.02 9.31
C ILE A 224 -1.33 -18.69 9.75
N TYR A 225 -2.42 -18.49 9.02
CA TYR A 225 -3.71 -19.10 9.34
C TYR A 225 -3.68 -20.64 9.27
N PHE A 226 -2.95 -21.21 8.29
CA PHE A 226 -2.84 -22.66 8.13
C PHE A 226 -1.72 -23.30 8.94
N LYS A 227 -0.72 -22.53 9.39
CA LYS A 227 0.32 -23.01 10.31
C LYS A 227 -0.35 -23.20 11.68
N THR A 228 -0.64 -24.45 12.04
CA THR A 228 -1.25 -24.78 13.33
C THR A 228 -0.34 -24.26 14.45
N SER A 229 -0.91 -23.57 15.43
CA SER A 229 -0.21 -23.20 16.67
C SER A 229 0.40 -24.47 17.26
N LEU A 230 1.72 -24.60 17.19
CA LEU A 230 2.46 -25.66 17.91
C LEU A 230 2.52 -25.33 19.40
#